data_AF-A0A0P9HL91-F1
#
_entry.id   AF-A0A0P9HL91-F1
#
_cell.length_a   1.000
_cell.length_b   1.000
_cell.length_c   1.000
_cell.angle_alpha   90.00
_cell.angle_beta   90.00
_cell.angle_gamma   90.00
#
_symmetry.space_group_name_H-M   'P 1'
#
loop_
_entity.id
_entity.type
_entity.pdbx_description
1 polymer ?
#
loop_
_entity_poly.entity_id
_entity_poly.type
_entity_poly.pdbx_seq_one_letter_code
_entity_poly.pdbx_strand_id
1 'polypeptide(L)'
;MNKDETYVLPNEDTQMKFNAGKLVHMRVVEANDLFISQQGESIHYAASEQVGRGYSSTGWSWDADFFDYDLDGDDDLYVLNGMNKFNLNSSKNPYFEDQHGNKQQAYLPVSEQKNIFFDNKNGRLETQDNSLGLNLLSNSRSASYFDLDNDGDLDIVLNNYHEPARCLKIDLKLKIIG
;
A
#
# COMPACT_ATOMS: atom_id res chain seq x y z
N MET A 1 3.97 -32.08 32.09
CA MET A 1 4.44 -30.81 31.50
C MET A 1 4.20 -30.92 30.01
N ASN A 2 3.08 -30.38 29.51
CA ASN A 2 2.77 -30.42 28.09
C ASN A 2 3.69 -29.42 27.39
N LYS A 3 4.71 -29.92 26.70
CA LYS A 3 5.50 -29.14 25.76
C LYS A 3 4.56 -28.76 24.62
N ASP A 4 4.38 -27.47 24.39
CA ASP A 4 3.64 -26.98 23.25
C ASP A 4 4.41 -27.36 21.97
N GLU A 5 3.67 -27.74 20.92
CA GLU A 5 4.21 -28.21 19.64
C GLU A 5 4.95 -27.11 18.84
N THR A 6 5.17 -25.94 19.46
CA THR A 6 5.66 -24.70 18.85
C THR A 6 7.06 -24.81 18.23
N TYR A 7 7.82 -25.87 18.55
CA TYR A 7 9.22 -26.05 18.08
C TYR A 7 9.50 -27.42 17.44
N VAL A 8 8.48 -28.17 17.02
CA VAL A 8 8.66 -29.45 16.30
C VAL A 8 8.36 -29.25 14.83
N LEU A 9 9.29 -29.62 13.94
CA LEU A 9 9.04 -29.60 12.51
C LEU A 9 7.94 -30.61 12.16
N PRO A 10 6.96 -30.25 11.31
CA PRO A 10 5.87 -31.14 10.95
C PRO A 10 6.38 -32.41 10.26
N ASN A 11 5.73 -33.54 10.54
CA ASN A 11 5.93 -34.86 9.94
C ASN A 11 4.59 -35.42 9.40
N GLU A 12 4.59 -36.64 8.87
CA GLU A 12 3.40 -37.28 8.27
C GLU A 12 2.22 -37.44 9.24
N ASP A 13 2.47 -37.52 10.54
CA ASP A 13 1.45 -37.63 11.59
C ASP A 13 0.99 -36.28 12.15
N THR A 14 1.58 -35.17 11.69
CA THR A 14 1.26 -33.84 12.21
C THR A 14 -0.12 -33.40 11.75
N GLN A 15 -1.06 -33.40 12.68
CA GLN A 15 -2.43 -32.95 12.41
C GLN A 15 -2.46 -31.43 12.19
N MET A 16 -2.85 -31.01 10.98
CA MET A 16 -3.08 -29.59 10.70
C MET A 16 -4.27 -29.07 11.52
N LYS A 17 -4.04 -28.01 12.30
CA LYS A 17 -5.07 -27.29 13.06
C LYS A 17 -5.31 -25.94 12.39
N PHE A 18 -6.40 -25.83 11.64
CA PHE A 18 -6.80 -24.54 11.06
C PHE A 18 -7.43 -23.64 12.14
N ASN A 19 -6.97 -22.39 12.23
CA ASN A 19 -7.54 -21.40 13.14
C ASN A 19 -7.79 -20.09 12.40
N ALA A 20 -9.03 -19.89 11.96
CA ALA A 20 -9.45 -18.67 11.24
C ALA A 20 -9.20 -17.39 12.05
N GLY A 21 -9.37 -17.44 13.38
CA GLY A 21 -9.15 -16.30 14.28
C GLY A 21 -7.68 -15.86 14.36
N LYS A 22 -6.73 -16.80 14.24
CA LYS A 22 -5.30 -16.46 14.12
C LYS A 22 -4.97 -15.95 12.72
N LEU A 23 -5.59 -16.51 11.69
CA LEU A 23 -5.34 -16.14 10.31
C LEU A 23 -5.78 -14.70 9.98
N VAL A 24 -6.90 -14.23 10.56
CA VAL A 24 -7.37 -12.83 10.39
C VAL A 24 -6.41 -11.78 11.00
N HIS A 25 -5.50 -12.18 11.89
CA HIS A 25 -4.51 -11.30 12.53
C HIS A 25 -3.07 -11.57 12.03
N MET A 26 -2.91 -12.42 11.02
CA MET A 26 -1.60 -12.70 10.47
C MET A 26 -1.04 -11.44 9.82
N ARG A 27 0.19 -11.07 10.19
CA ARG A 27 0.86 -9.93 9.57
C ARG A 27 1.23 -10.28 8.14
N VAL A 28 0.70 -9.52 7.19
CA VAL A 28 1.16 -9.55 5.80
C VAL A 28 2.18 -8.44 5.63
N VAL A 29 3.31 -8.75 5.02
CA VAL A 29 4.30 -7.75 4.60
C VAL A 29 4.14 -7.62 3.08
N GLU A 30 3.76 -6.43 2.64
CA GLU A 30 3.41 -6.13 1.24
C GLU A 30 4.43 -5.12 0.73
N ALA A 31 5.27 -5.48 -0.23
CA ALA A 31 6.29 -4.59 -0.77
C ALA A 31 6.25 -4.60 -2.30
N ASN A 32 6.45 -3.42 -2.90
CA ASN A 32 6.66 -3.27 -4.34
C ASN A 32 8.15 -3.07 -4.63
N ASP A 33 8.57 -3.57 -5.79
CA ASP A 33 9.89 -3.34 -6.36
C ASP A 33 9.76 -2.41 -7.58
N LEU A 34 10.59 -1.38 -7.64
CA LEU A 34 10.67 -0.47 -8.79
C LEU A 34 11.63 -1.04 -9.82
N PHE A 35 11.21 -1.15 -11.08
CA PHE A 35 12.06 -1.60 -12.18
C PHE A 35 12.29 -0.46 -13.18
N ILE A 36 13.54 -0.21 -13.53
CA ILE A 36 13.95 0.86 -14.45
C ILE A 36 14.46 0.28 -15.75
N SER A 37 13.97 0.81 -16.87
CA SER A 37 14.44 0.45 -18.20
C SER A 37 15.91 0.84 -18.38
N GLN A 38 16.71 -0.08 -18.89
CA GLN A 38 18.11 0.12 -19.19
C GLN A 38 18.29 0.57 -20.64
N GLN A 39 19.20 1.52 -20.87
CA GLN A 39 19.55 1.95 -22.22
C GLN A 39 20.31 0.85 -22.96
N GLY A 40 19.94 0.60 -24.22
CA GLY A 40 20.58 -0.38 -25.09
C GLY A 40 19.79 -0.63 -26.37
N GLU A 41 20.30 -1.50 -27.24
CA GLU A 41 19.62 -1.90 -28.48
C GLU A 41 18.36 -2.74 -28.23
N SER A 42 18.19 -3.26 -27.01
CA SER A 42 17.03 -4.07 -26.57
C SER A 42 16.52 -3.57 -25.22
N ILE A 43 15.20 -3.64 -25.02
CA ILE A 43 14.57 -3.21 -23.78
C ILE A 43 14.86 -4.24 -22.68
N HIS A 44 15.59 -3.82 -21.65
CA HIS A 44 15.82 -4.58 -20.43
C HIS A 44 15.38 -3.77 -19.22
N TYR A 45 14.94 -4.44 -18.16
CA TYR A 45 14.57 -3.81 -16.90
C TYR A 45 15.45 -4.36 -15.78
N ALA A 46 15.89 -3.48 -14.88
CA ALA A 46 16.60 -3.84 -13.67
C ALA A 46 15.87 -3.29 -12.45
N ALA A 47 15.84 -4.06 -11.36
CA ALA A 47 15.32 -3.55 -10.09
C ALA A 47 16.18 -2.37 -9.62
N SER A 48 15.53 -1.28 -9.22
CA SER A 48 16.19 -0.09 -8.68
C SER A 48 16.63 -0.34 -7.26
N GLU A 49 17.91 -0.08 -6.98
CA GLU A 49 18.45 -0.04 -5.63
C GLU A 49 18.31 1.35 -4.98
N GLN A 50 17.73 2.32 -5.71
CA GLN A 50 17.64 3.72 -5.31
C GLN A 50 16.31 4.07 -4.62
N VAL A 51 15.68 3.11 -3.94
CA VAL A 51 14.48 3.34 -3.13
C VAL A 51 14.87 3.36 -1.65
N GLY A 52 14.89 4.54 -1.04
CA GLY A 52 15.50 4.80 0.28
C GLY A 52 14.87 4.10 1.48
N ARG A 53 13.67 3.53 1.32
CA ARG A 53 12.88 2.90 2.42
C ARG A 53 13.26 1.44 2.73
N GLY A 54 14.11 0.83 1.90
CA GLY A 54 14.44 -0.60 1.96
C GLY A 54 13.22 -1.53 1.76
N TYR A 55 13.32 -2.76 2.26
CA TYR A 55 12.28 -3.82 2.13
C TYR A 55 11.08 -3.66 3.08
N SER A 56 10.79 -2.43 3.53
CA SER A 56 9.62 -2.18 4.37
C SER A 56 8.32 -2.34 3.56
N SER A 57 7.18 -2.53 4.23
CA SER A 57 5.92 -2.69 3.50
C SER A 57 5.48 -1.37 2.87
N THR A 58 5.08 -1.35 1.60
CA THR A 58 4.41 -0.22 0.94
C THR A 58 2.92 -0.20 1.25
N GLY A 59 2.36 -1.31 1.74
CA GLY A 59 0.93 -1.58 1.70
C GLY A 59 0.52 -2.21 0.37
N TRP A 60 -0.78 -2.45 0.23
CA TRP A 60 -1.42 -3.01 -0.94
C TRP A 60 -1.69 -1.89 -1.93
N SER A 61 -0.82 -1.79 -2.92
CA SER A 61 -0.88 -0.70 -3.88
C SER A 61 -1.89 -0.98 -4.99
N TRP A 62 -2.59 0.09 -5.37
CA TRP A 62 -3.57 0.09 -6.45
C TRP A 62 -3.16 0.97 -7.62
N ASP A 63 -2.37 2.01 -7.34
CA ASP A 63 -1.86 2.93 -8.34
C ASP A 63 -0.47 3.43 -7.96
N ALA A 64 0.29 3.84 -8.98
CA ALA A 64 1.63 4.37 -8.84
C ALA A 64 1.92 5.30 -10.03
N ASP A 65 2.02 6.60 -9.77
CA ASP A 65 2.23 7.61 -10.81
C ASP A 65 3.49 8.41 -10.55
N PHE A 66 4.13 8.79 -11.66
CA PHE A 66 5.24 9.73 -11.66
C PHE A 66 4.76 11.12 -12.05
N PHE A 67 5.17 12.13 -11.28
CA PHE A 67 4.93 13.56 -11.59
C PHE A 67 5.91 14.44 -10.80
N ASP A 68 6.32 15.55 -11.40
CA ASP A 68 7.17 16.58 -10.76
C ASP A 68 6.35 17.44 -9.79
N TYR A 69 6.42 17.15 -8.50
CA TYR A 69 5.55 17.76 -7.48
C TYR A 69 6.05 19.14 -7.01
N ASP A 70 7.37 19.35 -6.98
CA ASP A 70 8.01 20.56 -6.48
C ASP A 70 8.62 21.44 -7.60
N LEU A 71 8.38 21.05 -8.85
CA LEU A 71 8.77 21.76 -10.07
C LEU A 71 10.30 21.88 -10.20
N ASP A 72 11.04 20.90 -9.68
CA ASP A 72 12.51 20.86 -9.74
C ASP A 72 13.06 20.14 -10.99
N GLY A 73 12.17 19.53 -11.77
CA GLY A 73 12.47 18.88 -13.04
C GLY A 73 12.83 17.40 -12.93
N ASP A 74 12.76 16.79 -11.73
CA ASP A 74 12.72 15.35 -11.58
C ASP A 74 11.32 14.84 -11.19
N ASP A 75 10.94 13.66 -11.71
CA ASP A 75 9.61 13.10 -11.41
C ASP A 75 9.64 12.36 -10.08
N ASP A 76 8.73 12.72 -9.19
CA ASP A 76 8.43 12.05 -7.92
C ASP A 76 7.50 10.87 -8.11
N LEU A 77 7.37 10.03 -7.09
CA LEU A 77 6.50 8.86 -7.16
C LEU A 77 5.44 8.90 -6.06
N TYR A 78 4.17 8.85 -6.46
CA TYR A 78 3.06 8.70 -5.52
C TYR A 78 2.40 7.34 -5.65
N VAL A 79 2.37 6.60 -4.54
CA VAL A 79 1.83 5.24 -4.46
C VAL A 79 0.56 5.25 -3.61
N LEU A 80 -0.53 4.82 -4.22
CA LEU A 80 -1.85 4.76 -3.59
C LEU A 80 -2.13 3.39 -3.02
N ASN A 81 -2.52 3.34 -1.75
CA ASN A 81 -2.73 2.10 -1.03
C ASN A 81 -4.15 1.95 -0.49
N GLY A 82 -4.51 0.70 -0.23
CA GLY A 82 -5.75 0.34 0.45
C GLY A 82 -6.04 -1.14 0.36
N MET A 83 -6.84 -1.68 1.28
CA MET A 83 -7.24 -3.09 1.22
C MET A 83 -8.74 -3.23 1.05
N ASN A 84 -9.17 -4.18 0.23
CA ASN A 84 -10.58 -4.55 0.16
C ASN A 84 -11.04 -5.24 1.45
N LYS A 85 -12.33 -5.12 1.76
CA LYS A 85 -12.95 -5.95 2.78
C LYS A 85 -13.11 -7.37 2.26
N PHE A 86 -12.34 -8.30 2.79
CA PHE A 86 -12.49 -9.73 2.46
C PHE A 86 -13.14 -10.47 3.63
N ASN A 87 -14.11 -11.31 3.30
CA ASN A 87 -14.67 -12.27 4.25
C ASN A 87 -13.82 -13.55 4.15
N LEU A 88 -13.08 -13.87 5.21
CA LEU A 88 -12.42 -15.17 5.31
C LEU A 88 -13.45 -16.27 5.56
N ASN A 89 -14.36 -16.02 6.50
CA ASN A 89 -15.55 -16.84 6.72
C ASN A 89 -16.78 -15.95 6.67
N SER A 90 -17.80 -16.37 5.94
CA SER A 90 -19.10 -15.72 5.93
C SER A 90 -20.16 -16.73 6.32
N SER A 91 -21.04 -16.39 7.27
CA SER A 91 -22.24 -17.16 7.60
C SER A 91 -23.24 -17.26 6.44
N LYS A 92 -23.03 -16.50 5.36
CA LYS A 92 -23.77 -16.62 4.09
C LYS A 92 -23.14 -17.61 3.12
N ASN A 93 -21.90 -18.06 3.36
CA ASN A 93 -21.24 -19.08 2.54
C ASN A 93 -21.66 -20.47 3.03
N PRO A 94 -22.38 -21.28 2.23
CA PRO A 94 -22.90 -22.57 2.67
C PRO A 94 -21.83 -23.64 2.89
N TYR A 95 -20.57 -23.37 2.51
CA TYR A 95 -19.46 -24.32 2.63
C TYR A 95 -18.55 -24.10 3.84
N PHE A 96 -18.83 -23.09 4.67
CA PHE A 96 -17.93 -22.69 5.77
C PHE A 96 -18.65 -22.76 7.12
N GLU A 97 -18.54 -23.94 7.74
CA GLU A 97 -18.90 -24.20 9.14
C GLU A 97 -17.64 -24.53 9.94
N ASP A 98 -17.61 -24.20 11.23
CA ASP A 98 -16.51 -24.63 12.10
C ASP A 98 -16.55 -26.15 12.32
N GLN A 99 -15.55 -26.69 13.01
CA GLN A 99 -15.46 -28.13 13.33
C GLN A 99 -16.66 -28.68 14.15
N HIS A 100 -17.58 -27.81 14.59
CA HIS A 100 -18.80 -28.15 15.32
C HIS A 100 -20.09 -27.83 14.53
N GLY A 101 -19.98 -27.45 13.25
CA GLY A 101 -21.14 -27.12 12.40
C GLY A 101 -21.69 -25.70 12.60
N ASN A 102 -21.03 -24.84 13.36
CA ASN A 102 -21.52 -23.47 13.57
C ASN A 102 -21.04 -22.56 12.46
N LYS A 103 -21.97 -21.72 11.97
CA LYS A 103 -21.65 -20.64 11.03
C LYS A 103 -20.96 -19.50 11.77
N GLN A 104 -19.76 -19.14 11.33
CA GLN A 104 -19.00 -18.03 11.90
C GLN A 104 -18.77 -16.92 10.86
N GLN A 105 -18.69 -15.68 11.34
CA GLN A 105 -18.26 -14.53 10.54
C GLN A 105 -16.83 -14.19 10.95
N ALA A 106 -15.89 -14.31 10.00
CA ALA A 106 -14.50 -13.92 10.20
C ALA A 106 -14.11 -12.97 9.07
N TYR A 107 -13.83 -11.72 9.44
CA TYR A 107 -13.45 -10.68 8.50
C TYR A 107 -11.93 -10.51 8.54
N LEU A 108 -11.31 -10.39 7.38
CA LEU A 108 -10.05 -9.64 7.31
C LEU A 108 -10.42 -8.17 7.56
N PRO A 109 -9.86 -7.54 8.60
CA PRO A 109 -10.16 -6.14 8.87
C PRO A 109 -9.82 -5.33 7.62
N VAL A 110 -10.72 -4.42 7.23
CA VAL A 110 -10.39 -3.41 6.23
C VAL A 110 -9.28 -2.57 6.83
N SER A 111 -8.09 -2.67 6.27
CA SER A 111 -7.05 -1.70 6.58
C SER A 111 -7.15 -0.62 5.52
N GLU A 112 -7.64 0.56 5.93
CA GLU A 112 -7.09 1.77 5.34
C GLU A 112 -5.57 1.68 5.50
N GLN A 113 -4.86 2.03 4.45
CA GLN A 113 -3.42 2.04 4.45
C GLN A 113 -2.98 3.45 4.05
N LYS A 114 -1.83 3.87 4.58
CA LYS A 114 -1.28 5.16 4.19
C LYS A 114 -0.83 5.05 2.74
N ASN A 115 -1.23 6.01 1.90
CA ASN A 115 -0.51 6.27 0.66
C ASN A 115 0.95 6.62 1.00
N ILE A 116 1.85 6.44 0.04
CA ILE A 116 3.26 6.75 0.22
C ILE A 116 3.68 7.69 -0.89
N PHE A 117 4.20 8.84 -0.47
CA PHE A 117 4.85 9.78 -1.37
C PHE A 117 6.36 9.64 -1.29
N PHE A 118 6.99 9.51 -2.45
CA PHE A 118 8.43 9.50 -2.62
C PHE A 118 8.86 10.75 -3.34
N ASP A 119 9.63 11.56 -2.64
CA ASP A 119 10.33 12.70 -3.21
C ASP A 119 11.58 12.18 -3.91
N ASN A 120 11.72 12.54 -5.18
CA ASN A 120 12.89 12.19 -5.95
C ASN A 120 14.00 13.21 -5.67
N LYS A 121 15.16 12.69 -5.32
CA LYS A 121 16.35 13.50 -5.06
C LYS A 121 17.47 12.98 -5.93
N ASN A 122 17.48 13.46 -7.18
CA ASN A 122 18.49 13.12 -8.19
C ASN A 122 18.55 11.60 -8.51
N GLY A 123 17.38 10.99 -8.72
CA GLY A 123 17.21 9.58 -9.06
C GLY A 123 17.10 8.63 -7.86
N ARG A 124 17.10 9.17 -6.63
CA ARG A 124 16.88 8.43 -5.39
C ARG A 124 15.53 8.82 -4.80
N LEU A 125 14.65 7.83 -4.67
CA LEU A 125 13.32 7.99 -4.12
C LEU A 125 13.35 7.91 -2.59
N GLU A 126 13.01 9.00 -1.92
CA GLU A 126 13.00 9.11 -0.46
C GLU A 126 11.58 9.37 0.05
N THR A 127 11.14 8.64 1.07
CA THR A 127 9.81 8.86 1.65
C THR A 127 9.81 10.16 2.43
N GLN A 128 8.85 11.05 2.14
CA GLN A 128 8.67 12.27 2.91
C GLN A 128 7.73 12.08 4.11
N ASP A 129 7.93 12.91 5.13
CA ASP A 129 6.99 13.05 6.22
C ASP A 129 5.66 13.64 5.73
N ASN A 130 4.58 13.41 6.48
CA ASN A 130 3.21 13.79 6.07
C ASN A 130 2.94 15.32 6.13
N SER A 131 3.96 16.17 6.02
CA SER A 131 3.81 17.63 6.04
C SER A 131 2.91 18.14 4.90
N LEU A 132 2.91 17.43 3.77
CA LEU A 132 2.09 17.73 2.59
C LEU A 132 0.69 17.10 2.62
N GLY A 133 0.38 16.27 3.63
CA GLY A 133 -0.88 15.51 3.67
C GLY A 133 -0.97 14.36 2.66
N LEU A 134 0.10 14.09 1.90
CA LEU A 134 0.14 13.06 0.86
C LEU A 134 0.18 11.63 1.43
N ASN A 135 0.60 11.41 2.68
CA ASN A 135 0.55 10.11 3.34
C ASN A 135 -0.85 9.83 3.93
N LEU A 136 -1.87 10.05 3.10
CA LEU A 136 -3.28 9.94 3.44
C LEU A 136 -3.63 8.50 3.85
N LEU A 137 -4.20 8.32 5.04
CA LEU A 137 -4.79 7.05 5.46
C LEU A 137 -6.16 6.91 4.78
N SER A 138 -6.25 6.01 3.80
CA SER A 138 -7.44 5.83 2.98
C SER A 138 -7.46 4.46 2.31
N ASN A 139 -8.47 4.23 1.47
CA ASN A 139 -8.53 3.15 0.50
C ASN A 139 -8.46 3.72 -0.91
N SER A 140 -7.32 4.34 -1.23
CA SER A 140 -7.09 5.09 -2.47
C SER A 140 -6.93 4.14 -3.66
N ARG A 141 -7.44 4.53 -4.83
CA ARG A 141 -7.48 3.65 -6.02
C ARG A 141 -6.87 4.23 -7.27
N SER A 142 -7.00 5.53 -7.45
CA SER A 142 -6.37 6.23 -8.57
C SER A 142 -6.17 7.70 -8.24
N ALA A 143 -5.19 8.32 -8.88
CA ALA A 143 -4.95 9.74 -8.80
C ALA A 143 -5.06 10.42 -10.18
N SER A 144 -5.19 11.74 -10.16
CA SER A 144 -4.99 12.60 -11.34
C SER A 144 -4.40 13.91 -10.86
N TYR A 145 -3.46 14.43 -11.66
CA TYR A 145 -2.63 15.58 -11.32
C TYR A 145 -2.91 16.71 -12.29
N PHE A 146 -3.25 17.89 -11.79
CA PHE A 146 -3.54 19.07 -12.60
C PHE A 146 -3.53 20.34 -11.75
N ASP A 147 -3.22 21.47 -12.37
CA ASP A 147 -3.27 22.79 -11.74
C ASP A 147 -4.73 23.28 -11.67
N LEU A 148 -5.36 23.23 -10.48
CA LEU A 148 -6.80 23.51 -10.31
C LEU A 148 -7.09 25.01 -10.29
N ASP A 149 -6.21 25.83 -9.72
CA ASP A 149 -6.41 27.28 -9.56
C ASP A 149 -5.48 28.14 -10.41
N ASN A 150 -4.71 27.50 -11.30
CA ASN A 150 -3.87 28.09 -12.31
C ASN A 150 -2.70 28.90 -11.70
N ASP A 151 -2.11 28.39 -10.62
CA ASP A 151 -1.01 29.02 -9.88
C ASP A 151 0.38 28.40 -10.17
N GLY A 152 0.39 27.33 -10.97
CA GLY A 152 1.56 26.58 -11.43
C GLY A 152 1.83 25.30 -10.64
N ASP A 153 1.24 25.12 -9.46
CA ASP A 153 1.47 23.94 -8.63
C ASP A 153 0.47 22.83 -9.00
N LEU A 154 0.93 21.58 -9.11
CA LEU A 154 0.04 20.45 -9.45
C LEU A 154 -0.78 20.00 -8.23
N ASP A 155 -2.09 20.10 -8.31
CA ASP A 155 -3.02 19.54 -7.33
C ASP A 155 -3.37 18.08 -7.64
N ILE A 156 -3.89 17.38 -6.63
CA ILE A 156 -4.16 15.94 -6.73
C ILE A 156 -5.64 15.65 -6.44
N VAL A 157 -6.30 14.94 -7.36
CA VAL A 157 -7.62 14.35 -7.10
C VAL A 157 -7.48 12.83 -6.97
N LEU A 158 -7.95 12.32 -5.83
CA LEU A 158 -7.94 10.92 -5.46
C LEU A 158 -9.33 10.32 -5.58
N ASN A 159 -9.44 9.18 -6.25
CA ASN A 159 -10.61 8.32 -6.13
C ASN A 159 -10.40 7.30 -5.00
N ASN A 160 -11.41 7.15 -4.14
CA ASN A 160 -11.36 6.24 -3.00
C ASN A 160 -12.42 5.15 -3.14
N TYR A 161 -12.09 3.94 -2.70
CA TYR A 161 -13.02 2.83 -2.71
C TYR A 161 -14.13 3.05 -1.67
N HIS A 162 -15.39 3.12 -2.15
CA HIS A 162 -16.60 3.29 -1.34
C HIS A 162 -16.66 4.59 -0.52
N GLU A 163 -15.82 5.57 -0.85
CA GLU A 163 -15.75 6.87 -0.18
C GLU A 163 -15.79 7.97 -1.25
N PRO A 164 -16.13 9.22 -0.88
CA PRO A 164 -16.03 10.35 -1.80
C PRO A 164 -14.60 10.52 -2.35
N ALA A 165 -14.52 11.06 -3.57
CA ALA A 165 -13.25 11.56 -4.08
C ALA A 165 -12.70 12.67 -3.17
N ARG A 166 -11.37 12.74 -3.06
CA ARG A 166 -10.69 13.79 -2.29
C ARG A 166 -9.82 14.63 -3.21
N CYS A 167 -9.87 15.94 -3.03
CA CYS A 167 -8.96 16.87 -3.68
C CYS A 167 -7.93 17.34 -2.64
N LEU A 168 -6.65 17.19 -2.95
CA LEU A 168 -5.54 17.71 -2.16
C LEU A 168 -5.02 18.92 -2.93
N LYS A 169 -5.20 20.11 -2.34
CA LYS A 169 -4.65 21.32 -2.89
C LYS A 169 -3.20 21.50 -2.41
N ILE A 170 -2.26 21.67 -3.33
CA ILE A 170 -0.85 21.93 -3.04
C ILE A 170 -0.59 23.42 -3.24
N ASP A 171 0.22 24.00 -2.35
CA ASP A 171 0.68 25.38 -2.47
C ASP A 171 2.13 25.41 -2.00
N LEU A 172 3.06 25.41 -2.95
CA LEU A 172 4.50 25.36 -2.70
C LEU A 172 5.00 26.69 -2.15
N LYS A 173 4.34 27.81 -2.49
CA LYS A 173 4.72 29.16 -2.03
C LYS A 173 4.52 29.34 -0.53
N LEU A 174 3.60 28.58 0.08
CA LEU A 174 3.39 28.56 1.52
C LEU A 174 4.45 27.79 2.33
N LYS A 175 5.38 27.06 1.69
CA LYS A 175 6.50 26.38 2.39
C LYS A 175 7.59 27.33 2.90
N ILE A 176 7.56 28.64 2.57
CA ILE A 176 8.52 29.62 3.10
C ILE A 176 8.04 30.15 4.46
N ILE A 177 8.02 29.30 5.49
CA ILE A 177 8.02 29.76 6.89
C ILE A 177 8.90 28.82 7.72
N GLY A 178 10.16 29.21 7.90
CA GLY A 178 11.15 28.54 8.76
C GLY A 178 12.56 29.03 8.49
#